data_AF-A0A285HQQ2-F1
#
_entry.id   AF-A0A285HQQ2-F1
#
_cell.length_a   1.000
_cell.length_b   1.000
_cell.length_c   1.000
_cell.angle_alpha   90.00
_cell.angle_beta   90.00
_cell.angle_gamma   90.00
#
_symmetry.space_group_name_H-M   'P 1'
#
loop_
_entity.id
_entity.type
_entity.pdbx_description
1 polymer ?
#
loop_
_entity_poly.entity_id
_entity_poly.type
_entity_poly.pdbx_seq_one_letter_code
_entity_poly.pdbx_strand_id
1 'polypeptide(L)'
;MMPSNLLVIGIFTYIACLLYFRDCFYSYGLEFFAKRKLLKIGQKLEDLEFSFEQIYYLVATPSTNCDFCKLNLEDFIVEKGKVSFFHGEIYDLKVYAQMPDGQKKLVAIVPKDKFPVPILDTMLYYNQINQSDYEMLVSYLFSHPRTHRMIIEEIRKRVIEGN
;
A
#
# COMPACT_ATOMS: atom_id res chain seq x y z
N MET A 1 -2.10 -44.59 -25.01
CA MET A 1 -3.12 -43.67 -24.44
C MET A 1 -2.62 -43.14 -23.10
N MET A 2 -1.77 -42.12 -23.07
CA MET A 2 -1.37 -41.35 -21.87
C MET A 2 -0.80 -39.92 -22.15
N PRO A 3 -1.11 -39.18 -23.25
CA PRO A 3 -0.63 -37.78 -23.38
C PRO A 3 -1.62 -36.72 -22.85
N SER A 4 -2.92 -37.03 -22.70
CA SER A 4 -3.95 -36.04 -22.36
C SER A 4 -3.81 -35.50 -20.93
N ASN A 5 -3.53 -36.38 -19.97
CA ASN A 5 -3.47 -36.00 -18.56
C ASN A 5 -2.23 -35.14 -18.26
N LEU A 6 -1.12 -35.37 -18.98
CA LEU A 6 0.11 -34.59 -18.85
C LEU A 6 -0.06 -33.15 -19.35
N LEU A 7 -0.80 -32.97 -20.45
CA LEU A 7 -1.16 -31.64 -20.95
C LEU A 7 -2.09 -30.90 -19.98
N VAL A 8 -3.10 -31.59 -19.43
CA VAL A 8 -4.03 -31.00 -18.45
C VAL A 8 -3.29 -30.58 -17.18
N ILE A 9 -2.41 -31.43 -16.65
CA ILE A 9 -1.58 -31.10 -15.48
C ILE A 9 -0.64 -29.93 -15.78
N GLY A 10 -0.03 -29.90 -16.97
CA GLY A 10 0.81 -28.80 -17.42
C GLY A 10 0.07 -27.47 -17.46
N ILE A 11 -1.14 -27.45 -18.03
CA ILE A 11 -2.00 -26.26 -18.10
C ILE A 11 -2.40 -25.81 -16.68
N PHE A 12 -2.83 -26.73 -15.81
CA PHE A 12 -3.18 -26.40 -14.43
C PHE A 12 -2.00 -25.83 -13.64
N THR A 13 -0.81 -26.42 -13.79
CA THR A 13 0.41 -25.96 -13.13
C THR A 13 0.80 -24.57 -13.64
N TYR A 14 0.71 -24.34 -14.96
CA TYR A 14 0.97 -23.05 -15.56
C TYR A 14 0.02 -21.96 -15.06
N ILE A 15 -1.29 -22.25 -15.01
CA ILE A 15 -2.29 -21.33 -14.47
C ILE A 15 -2.03 -21.07 -12.98
N ALA A 16 -1.72 -22.08 -12.19
CA ALA A 16 -1.40 -21.93 -10.77
C ALA A 16 -0.15 -21.05 -10.56
N CYS A 17 0.90 -21.24 -11.35
CA CYS A 17 2.08 -20.38 -11.33
C CYS A 17 1.73 -18.93 -11.72
N LEU A 18 0.94 -18.72 -12.78
CA LEU A 18 0.51 -17.37 -13.17
C LEU A 18 -0.29 -16.69 -12.05
N LEU A 19 -1.20 -17.42 -11.39
CA LEU A 19 -1.99 -16.89 -10.28
C LEU A 19 -1.09 -16.57 -9.07
N TYR A 20 -0.10 -17.42 -8.78
CA TYR A 20 0.82 -17.23 -7.65
C TYR A 20 1.76 -16.03 -7.86
N PHE A 21 2.33 -15.89 -9.06
CA PHE A 21 3.28 -14.81 -9.38
C PHE A 21 2.60 -13.51 -9.82
N ARG A 22 1.27 -13.48 -9.99
CA ARG A 22 0.53 -12.31 -10.48
C ARG A 22 0.84 -11.05 -9.70
N ASP A 23 0.82 -11.11 -8.37
CA ASP A 23 1.04 -9.93 -7.53
C ASP A 23 2.45 -9.36 -7.72
N CYS A 24 3.45 -10.24 -7.89
CA CYS A 24 4.81 -9.82 -8.22
C CYS A 24 4.85 -9.16 -9.60
N PHE A 25 4.26 -9.78 -10.64
CA PHE A 25 4.22 -9.19 -11.98
C PHE A 25 3.51 -7.84 -12.01
N TYR A 26 2.41 -7.71 -11.26
CA TYR A 26 1.68 -6.46 -11.14
C TYR A 26 2.54 -5.39 -10.45
N SER A 27 3.18 -5.71 -9.31
CA SER A 27 4.01 -4.73 -8.61
C SER A 27 5.22 -4.29 -9.44
N TYR A 28 5.90 -5.23 -10.12
CA TYR A 28 7.03 -4.92 -10.99
C TYR A 28 6.60 -4.09 -12.21
N GLY A 29 5.46 -4.43 -12.83
CA GLY A 29 4.91 -3.67 -13.93
C GLY A 29 4.56 -2.24 -13.49
N LEU A 30 3.84 -2.11 -12.38
CA LEU A 30 3.45 -0.82 -11.79
C LEU A 30 4.68 0.04 -11.49
N GLU A 31 5.70 -0.53 -10.85
CA GLU A 31 6.95 0.16 -10.55
C GLU A 31 7.67 0.63 -11.82
N PHE A 32 7.77 -0.23 -12.83
CA PHE A 32 8.44 0.10 -14.08
C PHE A 32 7.75 1.26 -14.82
N PHE A 33 6.42 1.19 -14.97
CA PHE A 33 5.66 2.24 -15.65
C PHE A 33 5.64 3.55 -14.87
N ALA A 34 5.47 3.49 -13.54
CA ALA A 34 5.49 4.65 -12.68
C ALA A 34 6.86 5.35 -12.71
N LYS A 35 7.97 4.62 -12.55
CA LYS A 35 9.32 5.18 -12.65
C LYS A 35 9.57 5.82 -14.01
N ARG A 36 9.17 5.16 -15.09
CA ARG A 36 9.32 5.71 -16.45
C ARG A 36 8.50 6.98 -16.64
N LYS A 37 7.31 7.07 -16.04
CA LYS A 37 6.47 8.26 -16.11
C LYS A 37 7.06 9.41 -15.29
N LEU A 38 7.50 9.14 -14.05
CA LEU A 38 8.17 10.11 -13.17
C LEU A 38 9.40 10.72 -13.83
N LEU A 39 10.24 9.89 -14.45
CA LEU A 39 11.40 10.36 -15.21
C LEU A 39 11.02 11.29 -16.38
N LYS A 40 9.92 11.01 -17.10
CA LYS A 40 9.46 11.87 -18.20
C LYS A 40 9.01 13.24 -17.73
N ILE A 41 8.44 13.34 -16.52
CA ILE A 41 7.96 14.59 -15.94
C ILE A 41 9.03 15.28 -15.06
N GLY A 42 10.25 14.74 -15.01
CA GLY A 42 11.36 15.30 -14.24
C GLY A 42 11.18 15.22 -12.72
N GLN A 43 10.33 14.31 -12.25
CA GLN A 43 10.07 14.09 -10.82
C GLN A 43 10.70 12.76 -10.38
N LYS A 44 10.98 12.64 -9.08
CA LYS A 44 11.30 11.36 -8.46
C LYS A 44 10.21 10.95 -7.49
N LEU A 45 10.22 9.68 -7.08
CA LEU A 45 9.26 9.19 -6.09
C LEU A 45 9.42 9.92 -4.76
N GLU A 46 10.66 10.28 -4.42
CA GLU A 46 10.98 10.98 -3.17
C GLU A 46 10.45 12.41 -3.12
N ASP A 47 10.17 13.00 -4.29
CA ASP A 47 9.62 14.35 -4.41
C ASP A 47 8.10 14.36 -4.24
N LEU A 48 7.43 13.19 -4.32
CA LEU A 48 5.99 13.07 -4.13
C LEU A 48 5.65 13.09 -2.64
N GLU A 49 5.43 14.29 -2.12
CA GLU A 49 4.84 14.49 -0.79
C GLU A 49 3.37 14.07 -0.78
N PHE A 50 2.96 13.46 0.33
CA PHE A 50 1.59 13.05 0.57
C PHE A 50 1.19 13.41 2.00
N SER A 51 -0.10 13.66 2.23
CA SER A 51 -0.62 14.03 3.55
C SER A 51 -1.27 12.84 4.25
N PHE A 52 -1.11 12.79 5.58
CA PHE A 52 -1.64 11.76 6.47
C PHE A 52 -2.99 12.12 7.08
N GLU A 53 -3.59 13.26 6.69
CA GLU A 53 -4.83 13.77 7.28
C GLU A 53 -6.02 12.81 7.18
N GLN A 54 -6.04 11.93 6.17
CA GLN A 54 -7.18 11.06 5.89
C GLN A 54 -7.00 9.63 6.42
N ILE A 55 -6.13 9.44 7.42
CA ILE A 55 -6.00 8.17 8.15
C ILE A 55 -7.16 8.02 9.13
N TYR A 56 -7.89 6.90 9.06
CA TYR A 56 -8.89 6.55 10.05
C TYR A 56 -8.24 5.83 11.23
N TYR A 57 -8.13 6.52 12.37
CA TYR A 57 -7.64 5.94 13.62
C TYR A 57 -8.78 5.22 14.35
N LEU A 58 -8.56 3.94 14.70
CA LEU A 58 -9.53 3.11 15.41
C LEU A 58 -9.24 2.95 16.91
N VAL A 59 -8.10 3.48 17.35
CA VAL A 59 -7.74 3.57 18.77
C VAL A 59 -7.82 5.02 19.22
N ALA A 60 -8.18 5.22 20.48
CA ALA A 60 -8.20 6.55 21.07
C ALA A 60 -6.79 7.16 21.08
N THR A 61 -6.69 8.41 20.63
CA THR A 61 -5.54 9.29 20.82
C THR A 61 -5.19 9.41 22.31
N PRO A 62 -3.92 9.69 22.67
CA PRO A 62 -3.20 9.02 23.74
C PRO A 62 -3.96 9.01 25.07
N SER A 63 -4.16 7.81 25.59
CA SER A 63 -4.61 7.61 26.95
C SER A 63 -3.41 7.33 27.84
N THR A 64 -3.47 7.75 29.10
CA THR A 64 -2.46 7.51 30.14
C THR A 64 -2.19 6.02 30.41
N ASN A 65 -3.04 5.12 29.92
CA ASN A 65 -2.85 3.66 29.87
C ASN A 65 -2.58 3.20 28.43
N CYS A 66 -1.51 3.72 27.83
CA CYS A 66 -1.21 3.41 26.44
C CYS A 66 -0.57 2.02 26.34
N ASP A 67 -1.40 1.00 26.12
CA ASP A 67 -0.96 -0.36 25.77
C ASP A 67 0.03 -0.37 24.60
N PHE A 68 0.01 0.68 23.77
CA PHE A 68 0.83 0.86 22.57
C PHE A 68 2.15 1.62 22.79
N CYS A 69 2.35 2.28 23.94
CA CYS A 69 3.56 3.09 24.20
C CYS A 69 4.86 2.28 24.22
N LYS A 70 4.78 0.99 24.51
CA LYS A 70 5.95 0.09 24.57
C LYS A 70 6.30 -0.54 23.23
N LEU A 71 5.51 -0.28 22.18
CA LEU A 71 5.69 -0.88 20.87
C LEU A 71 6.73 -0.12 20.04
N ASN A 72 7.58 -0.90 19.37
CA ASN A 72 8.55 -0.41 18.40
C ASN A 72 7.91 -0.35 17.00
N LEU A 73 8.59 0.31 16.05
CA LEU A 73 8.13 0.36 14.65
C LEU A 73 7.93 -1.03 14.04
N GLU A 74 8.73 -2.00 14.46
CA GLU A 74 8.71 -3.38 13.99
C GLU A 74 7.45 -4.15 14.45
N ASP A 75 6.81 -3.69 15.53
CA ASP A 75 5.58 -4.29 16.04
C ASP A 75 4.34 -3.87 15.23
N PHE A 76 4.50 -2.93 14.29
CA PHE A 76 3.43 -2.49 13.40
C PHE A 76 3.48 -3.23 12.07
N ILE A 77 2.36 -3.84 11.70
CA ILE A 77 2.22 -4.63 10.48
C ILE A 77 1.23 -3.92 9.55
N VAL A 78 1.66 -3.67 8.31
CA VAL A 78 0.78 -3.15 7.25
C VAL A 78 0.25 -4.32 6.43
N GLU A 79 -1.07 -4.46 6.42
CA GLU A 79 -1.78 -5.42 5.57
C GLU A 79 -2.48 -4.66 4.42
N LYS A 80 -2.32 -5.16 3.20
CA LYS A 80 -2.90 -4.57 1.99
C LYS A 80 -4.31 -5.10 1.79
N GLY A 81 -5.33 -4.27 1.96
CA GLY A 81 -6.69 -4.61 1.59
C GLY A 81 -6.86 -4.66 0.08
N LYS A 82 -7.35 -5.79 -0.41
CA LYS A 82 -7.66 -6.02 -1.83
C LYS A 82 -9.16 -6.19 -1.99
N VAL A 83 -9.73 -5.57 -3.02
CA VAL A 83 -11.16 -5.70 -3.37
C VAL A 83 -11.51 -7.14 -3.74
N SER A 84 -10.57 -7.86 -4.35
CA SER A 84 -10.77 -9.24 -4.76
C SER A 84 -9.45 -9.99 -4.80
N PHE A 85 -9.51 -11.31 -4.62
CA PHE A 85 -8.37 -12.20 -4.84
C PHE A 85 -7.81 -12.05 -6.25
N PHE A 86 -8.63 -11.66 -7.23
CA PHE A 86 -8.26 -11.54 -8.65
C PHE A 86 -7.66 -10.17 -9.04
N HIS A 87 -7.76 -9.16 -8.17
CA HIS A 87 -7.25 -7.81 -8.45
C HIS A 87 -5.98 -7.56 -7.63
N GLY A 88 -4.89 -7.19 -8.32
CA GLY A 88 -3.60 -6.84 -7.69
C GLY A 88 -3.59 -5.46 -7.04
N GLU A 89 -4.62 -4.67 -7.30
CA GLU A 89 -4.77 -3.30 -6.81
C GLU A 89 -5.08 -3.28 -5.30
N ILE A 90 -4.39 -2.38 -4.61
CA ILE A 90 -4.53 -2.17 -3.17
C ILE A 90 -5.54 -1.05 -2.98
N TYR A 91 -6.60 -1.32 -2.21
CA TYR A 91 -7.67 -0.35 -1.94
C TYR A 91 -7.49 0.38 -0.61
N ASP A 92 -7.03 -0.35 0.40
CA ASP A 92 -6.71 0.20 1.71
C ASP A 92 -5.44 -0.42 2.29
N LEU A 93 -4.83 0.27 3.23
CA LEU A 93 -3.79 -0.26 4.10
C LEU A 93 -4.33 -0.33 5.51
N LYS A 94 -4.37 -1.54 6.06
CA LYS A 94 -4.72 -1.79 7.45
C LYS A 94 -3.46 -1.89 8.27
N VAL A 95 -3.36 -1.08 9.31
CA VAL A 95 -2.19 -1.06 10.18
C VAL A 95 -2.55 -1.70 11.50
N TYR A 96 -1.91 -2.82 11.81
CA TYR A 96 -2.08 -3.56 13.05
C TYR A 96 -0.89 -3.34 13.96
N ALA A 97 -1.15 -3.25 15.26
CA ALA A 97 -0.14 -3.37 16.31
C ALA A 97 -0.11 -4.80 16.82
N GLN A 98 1.07 -5.40 16.82
CA GLN A 98 1.35 -6.69 17.44
C GLN A 98 1.59 -6.47 18.92
N MET A 99 0.66 -6.91 19.75
CA MET A 99 0.74 -6.74 21.19
C MET A 99 1.65 -7.82 21.81
N PRO A 100 2.25 -7.58 23.00
CA PRO A 100 3.13 -8.55 23.66
C PRO A 100 2.45 -9.88 24.01
N ASP A 101 1.12 -9.89 24.14
CA ASP A 101 0.30 -11.09 24.39
C ASP A 101 0.04 -11.92 23.11
N GLY A 102 0.58 -11.49 21.97
CA GLY A 102 0.43 -12.15 20.67
C GLY A 102 -0.81 -11.70 19.89
N GLN A 103 -1.68 -10.84 20.45
CA GLN A 103 -2.86 -10.35 19.73
C GLN A 103 -2.50 -9.26 18.73
N LYS A 104 -3.21 -9.23 17.60
CA LYS A 104 -3.14 -8.13 16.62
C LYS A 104 -4.31 -7.19 16.86
N LYS A 105 -4.03 -5.94 17.20
CA LYS A 105 -5.04 -4.90 17.32
C LYS A 105 -4.98 -4.01 16.09
N LEU A 106 -6.12 -3.79 15.43
CA LEU A 106 -6.21 -2.87 14.30
C LEU A 106 -6.15 -1.43 14.84
N VAL A 107 -5.14 -0.67 14.41
CA VAL A 107 -4.86 0.68 14.91
C VAL A 107 -5.39 1.73 13.96
N ALA A 108 -5.20 1.53 12.65
CA ALA A 108 -5.62 2.49 11.66
C ALA A 108 -5.93 1.85 10.30
N ILE A 109 -6.72 2.56 9.50
CA ILE A 109 -7.01 2.23 8.10
C ILE A 109 -6.68 3.45 7.25
N VAL A 110 -5.86 3.24 6.22
CA VAL A 110 -5.54 4.24 5.20
C VAL A 110 -6.27 3.88 3.91
N PRO A 111 -7.31 4.62 3.50
CA PRO A 111 -7.94 4.46 2.19
C PRO A 111 -7.07 5.01 1.05
N LYS A 112 -6.94 4.29 -0.06
CA LYS A 112 -6.20 4.76 -1.25
C LYS A 112 -6.89 5.96 -1.92
N ASP A 113 -8.22 5.91 -2.06
CA ASP A 113 -9.03 6.95 -2.75
C ASP A 113 -8.95 8.33 -2.10
N LYS A 114 -8.46 8.35 -0.87
CA LYS A 114 -8.39 9.47 0.04
C LYS A 114 -6.95 9.81 0.40
N PHE A 115 -5.99 9.37 -0.43
CA PHE A 115 -4.57 9.60 -0.23
C PHE A 115 -4.13 10.83 -1.05
N PRO A 116 -4.13 12.04 -0.46
CA PRO A 116 -3.82 13.27 -1.20
C PRO A 116 -2.36 13.30 -1.59
N VAL A 117 -2.10 13.58 -2.87
CA VAL A 117 -0.75 13.78 -3.41
C VAL A 117 -0.73 15.11 -4.14
N PRO A 118 -0.50 16.24 -3.43
CA PRO A 118 -0.72 17.60 -3.94
C PRO A 118 0.00 17.91 -5.25
N ILE A 119 1.20 17.34 -5.44
CA ILE A 119 1.98 17.51 -6.67
C ILE A 119 1.27 16.84 -7.85
N LEU A 120 0.73 15.63 -7.66
CA LEU A 120 -0.02 14.94 -8.71
C LEU A 120 -1.35 15.64 -8.99
N ASP A 121 -2.02 16.18 -7.96
CA ASP A 121 -3.24 16.96 -8.12
C ASP A 121 -2.98 18.21 -8.98
N THR A 122 -1.86 18.89 -8.72
CA THR A 122 -1.41 20.05 -9.48
C THR A 122 -1.09 19.67 -10.93
N MET A 123 -0.39 18.56 -11.15
CA MET A 123 -0.05 18.08 -12.50
C MET A 123 -1.27 17.66 -13.30
N LEU A 124 -2.27 17.05 -12.65
CA LEU A 124 -3.54 16.70 -13.27
C LEU A 124 -4.31 17.96 -13.66
N TYR A 125 -4.37 18.97 -12.77
CA TYR A 125 -5.02 20.25 -13.05
C TYR A 125 -4.40 20.98 -14.25
N TYR A 126 -3.07 20.97 -14.37
CA TYR A 126 -2.35 21.57 -15.50
C TYR A 126 -2.26 20.67 -16.74
N ASN A 127 -2.98 19.54 -16.79
CA ASN A 127 -2.96 18.56 -17.90
C ASN A 127 -1.56 18.01 -18.23
N GLN A 128 -0.63 18.01 -17.26
CA GLN A 128 0.70 17.42 -17.42
C GLN A 128 0.64 15.89 -17.34
N ILE A 129 -0.37 15.37 -16.65
CA ILE A 129 -0.72 13.94 -16.55
C ILE A 129 -2.23 13.79 -16.79
N ASN A 130 -2.66 12.61 -17.23
CA ASN A 130 -4.08 12.27 -17.31
C ASN A 130 -4.54 11.51 -16.06
N GLN A 131 -5.85 11.26 -15.95
CA GLN A 131 -6.43 10.53 -14.81
C GLN A 131 -5.83 9.12 -14.62
N SER A 132 -5.55 8.41 -15.70
CA SER A 132 -4.96 7.06 -15.64
C SER A 132 -3.52 7.09 -15.12
N ASP A 133 -2.72 8.08 -15.54
CA ASP A 133 -1.37 8.31 -15.03
C ASP A 133 -1.41 8.65 -13.53
N TYR A 134 -2.37 9.50 -13.12
CA TYR A 134 -2.58 9.86 -11.72
C TYR A 134 -2.84 8.61 -10.86
N GLU A 135 -3.83 7.80 -11.23
CA GLU A 135 -4.20 6.58 -10.51
C GLU A 135 -3.05 5.58 -10.44
N MET A 136 -2.28 5.44 -11.52
CA MET A 136 -1.09 4.59 -11.55
C MET A 136 -0.01 5.08 -10.58
N LEU A 137 0.29 6.39 -10.57
CA LEU A 137 1.31 6.98 -9.71
C LEU A 137 0.91 6.91 -8.23
N VAL A 138 -0.36 7.20 -7.92
CA VAL A 138 -0.92 7.02 -6.57
C VAL A 138 -0.82 5.55 -6.14
N SER A 139 -1.20 4.61 -7.00
CA SER A 139 -1.10 3.17 -6.70
C SER A 139 0.35 2.75 -6.43
N TYR A 140 1.29 3.26 -7.23
CA TYR A 140 2.71 2.98 -7.03
C TYR A 140 3.20 3.51 -5.69
N LEU A 141 2.93 4.79 -5.40
CA LEU A 141 3.30 5.42 -4.14
C LEU A 141 2.69 4.68 -2.95
N PHE A 142 1.40 4.35 -3.01
CA PHE A 142 0.68 3.63 -1.96
C PHE A 142 1.20 2.20 -1.73
N SER A 143 1.71 1.55 -2.78
CA SER A 143 2.27 0.20 -2.69
C SER A 143 3.73 0.15 -2.19
N HIS A 144 4.40 1.30 -2.17
CA HIS A 144 5.84 1.40 -1.99
C HIS A 144 6.24 1.22 -0.51
N PRO A 145 7.28 0.41 -0.19
CA PRO A 145 7.69 0.13 1.19
C PRO A 145 8.04 1.39 2.01
N ARG A 146 8.63 2.40 1.36
CA ARG A 146 8.92 3.69 2.01
C ARG A 146 7.65 4.35 2.54
N THR A 147 6.58 4.34 1.75
CA THR A 147 5.29 4.94 2.10
C THR A 147 4.68 4.22 3.30
N HIS A 148 4.72 2.88 3.32
CA HIS A 148 4.25 2.11 4.47
C HIS A 148 5.00 2.47 5.76
N ARG A 149 6.33 2.62 5.67
CA ARG A 149 7.15 3.01 6.82
C ARG A 149 6.77 4.40 7.33
N MET A 150 6.61 5.37 6.43
CA MET A 150 6.18 6.72 6.79
C MET A 150 4.78 6.73 7.44
N ILE A 151 3.84 5.92 6.92
CA ILE A 151 2.51 5.73 7.52
C ILE A 151 2.60 5.16 8.94
N ILE A 152 3.44 4.13 9.16
CA ILE A 152 3.66 3.57 10.50
C ILE A 152 4.24 4.62 11.44
N GLU A 153 5.24 5.37 10.99
CA GLU A 153 5.89 6.42 11.80
C GLU A 153 4.87 7.49 12.22
N GLU A 154 4.00 7.93 11.31
CA GLU A 154 2.96 8.90 11.63
C GLU A 154 1.88 8.33 12.57
N ILE A 155 1.44 7.09 12.34
CA ILE A 155 0.46 6.44 13.23
C ILE A 155 1.04 6.31 14.64
N ARG A 156 2.29 5.86 14.75
CA ARG A 156 2.98 5.75 16.02
C ARG A 156 3.05 7.11 16.72
N LYS A 157 3.46 8.15 16.00
CA LYS A 157 3.50 9.52 16.51
C LYS A 157 2.14 9.97 17.03
N ARG A 158 1.06 9.78 16.26
CA ARG A 158 -0.30 10.17 16.65
C ARG A 158 -0.84 9.39 17.84
N VAL A 159 -0.56 8.09 17.91
CA VAL A 159 -1.06 7.19 18.97
C VAL A 159 -0.28 7.36 20.27
N ILE A 160 1.03 7.59 20.21
CA ILE A 160 1.91 7.72 21.38
C ILE A 160 2.02 9.16 21.86
N GLU A 161 2.25 10.12 20.96
CA GLU A 161 2.59 11.51 21.30
C GLU A 161 1.37 12.44 21.29
N GLY A 162 0.28 12.08 20.60
CA GLY A 162 -0.99 12.81 20.65
C GLY A 162 -1.04 14.19 19.98
N ASN A 163 0.00 14.56 19.24
CA ASN A 163 0.00 15.77 18.41
C ASN A 163 -1.04 15.64 17.31
#